data_AF-A0A831KNY5-F1
#
_entry.id   AF-A0A831KNY5-F1
#
_cell.length_a   1.000
_cell.length_b   1.000
_cell.length_c   1.000
_cell.angle_alpha   90.00
_cell.angle_beta   90.00
_cell.angle_gamma   90.00
#
_symmetry.space_group_name_H-M   'P 1'
#
loop_
_entity.id
_entity.type
_entity.pdbx_description
1 polymer ?
#
loop_
_entity_poly.entity_id
_entity_poly.type
_entity_poly.pdbx_seq_one_letter_code
_entity_poly.pdbx_strand_id
1 'polypeptide(L)'
;PMVVVYKVSPVTFFLAKRVVRVEHICLVNLVAGYTLVPELIQDGVTPEEITQQLINILEDEKNRTKMKKGLEEVREKLGKGGASRRAAEIALEMIR
;
A
#
# COMPACT_ATOMS: atom_id res chain seq x y z
N PRO A 1 9.25 -2.92 6.63
CA PRO A 1 8.53 -4.14 6.17
C PRO A 1 7.17 -4.20 6.85
N MET A 2 6.13 -4.67 6.15
CA MET A 2 4.78 -4.73 6.69
C MET A 2 3.93 -5.76 5.93
N VAL A 3 2.82 -6.17 6.55
CA VAL A 3 1.70 -6.88 5.92
C VAL A 3 0.48 -5.98 6.05
N VAL A 4 -0.31 -5.86 4.98
CA VAL A 4 -1.52 -5.04 4.98
C VAL A 4 -2.74 -5.94 5.00
N VAL A 5 -3.71 -5.61 5.86
CA VAL A 5 -4.95 -6.36 5.98
C VAL A 5 -6.16 -5.44 5.78
N TYR A 6 -7.14 -5.92 5.02
CA TYR A 6 -8.42 -5.24 4.82
C TYR A 6 -9.56 -6.17 5.24
N LYS A 7 -9.97 -6.05 6.50
CA LYS A 7 -11.16 -6.72 7.05
C LYS A 7 -12.18 -5.67 7.47
N VAL A 8 -13.33 -5.68 6.79
CA VAL A 8 -14.46 -4.78 7.08
C VAL A 8 -15.75 -5.59 7.09
N SER A 9 -16.88 -4.95 7.41
CA SER A 9 -18.17 -5.66 7.37
C SER A 9 -18.45 -6.24 5.98
N PRO A 10 -19.14 -7.39 5.86
CA PRO A 10 -19.48 -7.98 4.56
C PRO A 10 -20.26 -7.02 3.65
N VAL A 11 -21.15 -6.21 4.22
CA VAL A 11 -21.92 -5.20 3.48
C VAL A 11 -21.00 -4.12 2.92
N THR A 12 -20.09 -3.59 3.76
CA THR A 12 -19.08 -2.61 3.31
C THR A 12 -18.23 -3.18 2.19
N PHE A 13 -17.78 -4.44 2.32
CA PHE A 13 -16.95 -5.08 1.31
C PHE A 13 -17.69 -5.29 -0.01
N PHE A 14 -18.94 -5.74 0.06
CA PHE A 14 -19.78 -5.95 -1.12
C PHE A 14 -19.92 -4.65 -1.93
N LEU A 15 -20.20 -3.53 -1.25
CA LEU A 15 -20.31 -2.22 -1.88
C LEU A 15 -18.94 -1.73 -2.39
N ALA A 16 -17.89 -1.83 -1.58
CA ALA A 16 -16.55 -1.41 -1.96
C ALA A 16 -16.05 -2.14 -3.22
N LYS A 17 -16.30 -3.45 -3.34
CA LYS A 17 -15.92 -4.26 -4.51
C LYS A 17 -16.56 -3.78 -5.82
N ARG A 18 -17.66 -3.02 -5.77
CA ARG A 18 -18.31 -2.45 -6.97
C ARG A 18 -17.77 -1.08 -7.37
N VAL A 19 -17.18 -0.37 -6.42
CA VAL A 19 -16.66 1.00 -6.63
C VAL A 19 -15.16 0.98 -6.89
N VAL A 20 -14.41 0.12 -6.18
CA VAL A 20 -12.96 0.02 -6.26
C VAL A 20 -12.57 -0.74 -7.53
N ARG A 21 -11.86 -0.07 -8.45
CA ARG A 21 -11.42 -0.61 -9.77
C ARG A 21 -9.91 -0.67 -9.93
N VAL A 22 -9.19 -0.79 -8.82
CA VAL A 22 -7.72 -0.84 -8.80
C VAL A 22 -7.22 -2.26 -8.54
N GLU A 23 -6.04 -2.57 -9.07
CA GLU A 23 -5.39 -3.89 -8.92
C GLU A 23 -4.87 -4.13 -7.49
N HIS A 24 -4.48 -3.05 -6.80
CA HIS A 24 -4.03 -3.08 -5.41
C HIS A 24 -4.82 -2.07 -4.57
N ILE A 25 -5.16 -2.40 -3.31
CA ILE A 25 -5.85 -1.46 -2.41
C ILE A 25 -4.81 -0.64 -1.63
N CYS A 26 -3.72 -1.29 -1.22
CA CYS A 26 -2.59 -0.69 -0.53
C CYS A 26 -1.89 0.35 -1.42
N LEU A 27 -1.76 1.57 -0.90
CA LEU A 27 -1.06 2.66 -1.59
C LEU A 27 0.38 2.32 -1.95
N VAL A 28 1.07 1.54 -1.12
CA VAL A 28 2.46 1.13 -1.40
C VAL A 28 2.53 0.25 -2.64
N ASN A 29 1.65 -0.74 -2.77
CA ASN A 29 1.59 -1.61 -3.95
C ASN A 29 1.13 -0.82 -5.20
N LEU A 30 0.18 0.12 -5.03
CA LEU A 30 -0.25 1.01 -6.12
C LEU A 30 0.90 1.86 -6.68
N VAL A 31 1.70 2.47 -5.82
CA VAL A 31 2.85 3.29 -6.24
C VAL A 31 3.99 2.41 -6.79
N ALA A 32 4.16 1.21 -6.22
CA ALA A 32 5.13 0.24 -6.72
C ALA A 32 4.78 -0.24 -8.13
N GLY A 33 3.49 -0.45 -8.42
CA GLY A 33 2.98 -1.04 -9.66
C GLY A 33 3.05 -2.57 -9.66
N TYR A 34 3.27 -3.18 -8.51
CA TYR A 34 3.30 -4.62 -8.28
C TYR A 34 3.08 -4.90 -6.78
N THR A 35 2.82 -6.17 -6.44
CA THR A 35 2.73 -6.61 -5.04
C THR A 35 4.10 -6.58 -4.37
N LEU A 36 4.44 -5.45 -3.76
CA LEU A 36 5.67 -5.26 -2.99
C LEU A 36 5.51 -5.76 -1.55
N VAL A 37 4.36 -5.49 -0.94
CA VAL A 37 4.00 -5.98 0.40
C VAL A 37 2.80 -6.93 0.31
N PRO A 38 2.75 -7.98 1.14
CA PRO A 38 1.59 -8.86 1.20
C PRO A 38 0.34 -8.08 1.59
N GLU A 39 -0.74 -8.33 0.86
CA GLU A 39 -2.03 -7.67 1.02
C GLU A 39 -3.12 -8.73 1.15
N LEU A 40 -3.69 -8.85 2.36
CA LEU A 40 -4.71 -9.84 2.70
C LEU A 40 -6.08 -9.16 2.74
N ILE A 41 -7.03 -9.70 1.96
CA ILE A 41 -8.34 -9.08 1.76
C ILE A 41 -9.43 -10.03 2.22
N GLN A 42 -10.29 -9.55 3.12
CA GLN A 42 -11.47 -10.25 3.64
C GLN A 42 -11.23 -11.68 4.10
N ASP A 43 -11.54 -12.67 3.25
CA ASP A 43 -11.45 -14.09 3.57
C ASP A 43 -10.00 -14.56 3.62
N GLY A 44 -9.09 -13.83 2.96
CA GLY A 44 -7.64 -14.03 3.12
C GLY A 44 -7.09 -13.48 4.44
N VAL A 45 -7.88 -12.74 5.23
CA VAL A 45 -7.45 -12.25 6.54
C VAL A 45 -7.75 -13.33 7.59
N THR A 46 -6.86 -14.31 7.67
CA THR A 46 -6.89 -15.38 8.68
C THR A 46 -5.66 -15.31 9.58
N PRO A 47 -5.74 -15.80 10.83
CA PRO A 47 -4.58 -15.87 11.72
C PRO A 47 -3.40 -16.63 11.08
N GLU A 48 -3.69 -17.73 10.38
CA GLU A 48 -2.69 -18.58 9.74
C GLU A 48 -1.95 -17.82 8.63
N GLU A 49 -2.67 -17.15 7.74
CA GLU A 49 -2.08 -16.42 6.64
C GLU A 49 -1.29 -15.20 7.13
N ILE A 50 -1.84 -14.45 8.09
CA ILE A 50 -1.13 -13.32 8.71
C ILE A 50 0.17 -13.81 9.37
N THR A 51 0.11 -14.90 10.12
CA THR A 51 1.28 -15.47 10.81
C THR A 51 2.33 -15.92 9.80
N GLN A 52 1.92 -16.61 8.74
CA GLN A 52 2.83 -17.06 7.69
C GLN A 52 3.53 -15.88 7.01
N GLN A 53 2.81 -14.82 6.66
CA GLN A 53 3.40 -13.62 6.06
C GLN A 53 4.36 -12.90 7.01
N LEU A 54 4.04 -12.84 8.31
CA LEU A 54 4.90 -12.25 9.32
C LEU A 54 6.19 -13.07 9.52
N ILE A 55 6.10 -14.40 9.61
CA ILE A 55 7.26 -15.30 9.68
C ILE A 55 8.15 -15.10 8.44
N ASN A 56 7.57 -15.05 7.24
CA ASN A 56 8.30 -14.78 6.00
C ASN A 56 9.01 -13.41 5.98
N ILE A 57 8.59 -12.46 6.80
CA ILE A 57 9.27 -11.15 6.93
C ILE A 57 10.34 -11.19 8.04
N LEU A 58 10.10 -11.92 9.12
CA LEU A 58 10.97 -11.98 10.28
C LEU A 58 12.14 -12.96 10.08
N GLU A 59 11.93 -14.08 9.40
CA GLU A 59 12.92 -15.15 9.28
C GLU A 59 13.63 -15.14 7.92
N ASP A 60 12.94 -14.81 6.83
CA ASP A 60 13.57 -14.69 5.50
C ASP A 60 14.19 -13.30 5.30
N GLU A 61 15.50 -13.23 5.53
CA GLU A 61 16.30 -12.02 5.34
C GLU A 61 16.28 -11.50 3.90
N LYS A 62 16.26 -12.39 2.90
CA LYS A 62 16.24 -12.00 1.49
C LYS A 62 14.92 -11.32 1.15
N ASN A 63 13.81 -11.90 1.57
CA ASN A 63 12.48 -11.32 1.39
C ASN A 63 12.36 -9.97 2.11
N ARG A 64 12.80 -9.90 3.37
CA ARG A 64 12.82 -8.66 4.14
C ARG A 64 13.64 -7.56 3.47
N THR A 65 14.80 -7.90 2.94
CA THR A 65 15.70 -6.95 2.26
C THR A 65 15.11 -6.46 0.95
N LYS A 66 14.52 -7.35 0.14
CA LYS A 66 13.79 -6.99 -1.07
C LYS A 66 12.66 -5.99 -0.76
N MET A 67 11.88 -6.27 0.29
CA MET A 67 10.79 -5.39 0.70
C MET A 67 11.29 -4.02 1.18
N LYS A 68 12.37 -3.96 1.98
CA LYS A 68 12.97 -2.68 2.42
C LYS A 68 13.40 -1.84 1.22
N LYS A 69 14.11 -2.45 0.26
CA LYS A 69 14.56 -1.77 -0.94
C LYS A 69 13.39 -1.23 -1.78
N GLY A 70 12.36 -2.05 -2.02
CA GLY A 70 11.19 -1.58 -2.74
C GLY A 70 10.44 -0.46 -2.01
N LEU A 71 10.42 -0.48 -0.67
CA LEU A 71 9.83 0.63 0.12
C LEU A 71 10.64 1.93 -0.01
N GLU A 72 11.97 1.83 -0.12
CA GLU A 72 12.83 2.98 -0.44
C GLU A 72 12.52 3.53 -1.84
N GLU A 73 12.39 2.66 -2.85
CA GLU A 73 11.99 3.06 -4.21
C GLU A 73 10.61 3.74 -4.24
N VAL A 74 9.63 3.23 -3.47
CA VAL A 74 8.31 3.86 -3.33
C VAL A 74 8.42 5.25 -2.68
N ARG A 75 9.25 5.39 -1.64
CA ARG A 75 9.50 6.68 -1.00
C ARG A 75 10.14 7.68 -1.97
N GLU A 76 11.06 7.23 -2.81
CA GLU A 76 11.67 8.07 -3.84
C GLU A 76 10.65 8.54 -4.89
N LYS A 77 9.77 7.64 -5.38
CA LYS A 77 8.68 7.99 -6.30
C LYS A 77 7.72 9.03 -5.73
N LEU A 78 7.43 8.98 -4.43
CA LEU A 78 6.57 9.96 -3.75
C LEU A 78 7.25 11.34 -3.57
N GLY A 79 8.57 11.40 -3.69
CA GLY A 79 9.35 12.62 -3.58
C GLY A 79 9.58 13.11 -2.15
N LYS A 80 10.18 14.29 -2.02
CA LYS A 80 10.68 14.84 -0.73
C LYS A 80 9.64 15.64 0.07
N GLY A 81 8.34 15.46 -0.20
CA GLY A 81 7.26 16.24 0.42
C GLY A 81 7.04 17.61 -0.24
N GLY A 82 6.44 18.56 0.46
CA GLY A 82 6.14 19.91 -0.05
C GLY A 82 4.91 20.01 -0.95
N ALA A 83 4.06 18.97 -0.97
CA ALA A 83 2.87 18.91 -1.83
C ALA A 83 1.93 20.10 -1.61
N SER A 84 1.65 20.46 -0.35
CA SER A 84 0.78 21.59 -0.03
C SER A 84 1.33 22.94 -0.50
N ARG A 85 2.65 23.16 -0.40
CA ARG A 85 3.28 24.39 -0.91
C ARG A 85 3.17 24.47 -2.44
N ARG A 86 3.52 23.39 -3.15
CA ARG A 86 3.38 23.33 -4.62
C ARG A 86 1.94 23.56 -5.07
N ALA A 87 0.97 22.97 -4.35
CA ALA A 87 -0.44 23.17 -4.63
C ALA A 87 -0.86 24.64 -4.45
N ALA A 88 -0.37 25.31 -3.40
CA ALA A 88 -0.62 26.74 -3.19
C ALA A 88 0.03 27.61 -4.28
N GLU A 89 1.27 27.30 -4.70
CA GLU A 89 1.96 28.00 -5.79
C GLU A 89 1.17 27.89 -7.11
N ILE A 90 0.73 26.68 -7.48
CA ILE A 90 -0.11 26.45 -8.67
C ILE A 90 -1.42 27.25 -8.57
N ALA A 91 -2.09 27.26 -7.42
CA ALA A 91 -3.31 28.02 -7.24
C ALA A 91 -3.09 29.55 -7.41
N LEU A 92 -1.97 30.08 -6.90
CA LEU A 92 -1.60 31.48 -7.09
C LEU A 92 -1.29 31.81 -8.55
N GLU A 93 -0.63 30.91 -9.28
CA GLU A 93 -0.39 31.05 -10.72
C GLU A 93 -1.69 31.09 -11.54
N MET A 94 -2.70 30.29 -11.15
CA MET A 94 -3.99 30.25 -11.85
C MET A 94 -4.86 31.50 -11.65
N ILE A 95 -4.61 32.28 -10.59
CA ILE A 95 -5.37 33.51 -10.26
C ILE A 95 -4.73 34.76 -10.88
N ARG A 96 -3.47 34.67 -11.30
CA ARG A 96 -2.75 35.75 -12.00
C ARG A 96 -3.08 35.75 -13.49
#